data_AF-A0A7J7M952-F1
#
_entry.id   AF-A0A7J7M952-F1
#
_cell.length_a   1.000
_cell.length_b   1.000
_cell.length_c   1.000
_cell.angle_alpha   90.00
_cell.angle_beta   90.00
_cell.angle_gamma   90.00
#
_symmetry.space_group_name_H-M   'P 1'
#
loop_
_entity.id
_entity.type
_entity.pdbx_description
1 polymer ?
#
loop_
_entity_poly.entity_id
_entity_poly.type
_entity_poly.pdbx_seq_one_letter_code
_entity_poly.pdbx_strand_id
1 'polypeptide(L)'
;MKKLKSYLKQQQTPNPNMERKWIFPLTIASIFSLFILFLTTLTSPDGIPFFPLYRSSTVSSAIFVESKLHPLPPSTLPPPPRFAYLISGSIGDGEMLKRTLQALYHPLNSYVVHLDLESPPKERADLHEYVINHPVFVKVGNVFMITKANLVTYRGPTMVANTLHAAAILLRKGGEWDWFINLSATDYPLVTQDDLLHTFSYLPRDLNFIDHTSNIGWKEFQRAKPIIIDPGLYMTKKADVFWITQRRSVPTAFKLFTGENFDVYFSVCLICVA
;
A
#
# COMPACT_ATOMS: atom_id res chain seq x y z
N MET A 1 43.66 -34.04 3.81
CA MET A 1 42.38 -34.08 4.56
C MET A 1 42.55 -34.34 6.08
N LYS A 2 43.40 -33.60 6.80
CA LYS A 2 43.48 -33.72 8.29
C LYS A 2 43.52 -32.39 9.06
N LYS A 3 43.74 -31.24 8.39
CA LYS A 3 43.80 -29.91 9.05
C LYS A 3 42.51 -29.07 8.99
N LEU A 4 41.49 -29.49 8.23
CA LEU A 4 40.21 -28.75 8.17
C LEU A 4 39.16 -29.28 9.18
N LYS A 5 39.32 -30.52 9.66
CA LYS A 5 38.46 -31.11 10.68
C LYS A 5 38.70 -30.55 12.10
N SER A 6 39.84 -29.90 12.34
CA SER A 6 40.13 -29.25 13.63
C SER A 6 39.48 -27.87 13.77
N TYR A 7 39.15 -27.21 12.66
CA TYR A 7 38.54 -25.87 12.68
C TYR A 7 37.03 -25.92 12.94
N LEU A 8 36.33 -26.96 12.43
CA LEU A 8 34.90 -27.17 12.66
C LEU A 8 34.56 -27.79 14.02
N LYS A 9 35.56 -28.25 14.80
CA LYS A 9 35.33 -28.89 16.10
C LYS A 9 35.46 -27.92 17.29
N GLN A 10 35.74 -26.64 17.03
CA GLN A 10 36.06 -25.65 18.08
C GLN A 10 34.94 -24.60 18.30
N GLN A 11 33.78 -24.74 17.65
CA GLN A 11 32.63 -23.83 17.79
C GLN A 11 31.37 -24.45 18.44
N GLN A 12 31.45 -25.66 18.97
CA GLN A 12 30.34 -26.30 19.69
C GLN A 12 30.79 -26.79 21.07
N THR A 13 30.91 -25.86 22.02
CA THR A 13 30.76 -26.15 23.45
C THR A 13 30.13 -24.93 24.13
N PRO A 14 28.80 -24.92 24.38
CA PRO A 14 28.22 -23.94 25.29
C PRO A 14 28.78 -24.19 26.69
N ASN A 15 29.26 -23.13 27.33
CA ASN A 15 29.83 -23.17 28.68
C ASN A 15 28.68 -23.38 29.69
N PRO A 16 28.52 -24.57 30.30
CA PRO A 16 27.34 -24.91 31.12
C PRO A 16 27.30 -24.17 32.47
N ASN A 17 28.34 -23.39 32.80
CA ASN A 17 28.44 -22.67 34.07
C ASN A 17 27.81 -21.27 34.06
N MET A 18 27.39 -20.75 32.90
CA MET A 18 26.87 -19.38 32.78
C MET A 18 25.33 -19.32 32.81
N GLU A 19 24.65 -20.41 32.53
CA GLU A 19 23.18 -20.47 32.58
C GLU A 19 22.65 -20.55 34.02
N ARG A 20 23.37 -21.19 34.94
CA ARG A 20 22.84 -21.45 36.30
C ARG A 20 22.83 -20.22 37.23
N LYS A 21 23.69 -19.22 36.98
CA LYS A 21 23.85 -18.06 37.88
C LYS A 21 22.73 -17.02 37.75
N TRP A 22 22.10 -16.92 36.58
CA TRP A 22 21.02 -15.96 36.34
C TRP A 22 19.61 -16.55 36.55
N ILE A 23 19.50 -17.88 36.61
CA ILE A 23 18.21 -18.54 36.87
C ILE A 23 17.69 -18.18 38.27
N PHE A 24 18.54 -18.18 39.29
CA PHE A 24 18.11 -17.87 40.67
C PHE A 24 17.57 -16.44 40.87
N PRO A 25 18.23 -15.36 40.39
CA PRO A 25 17.65 -14.03 40.52
C PRO A 25 16.37 -13.86 39.68
N LEU A 26 16.27 -14.51 38.51
CA LEU A 26 15.09 -14.43 37.65
C LEU A 26 13.88 -15.15 38.27
N THR A 27 14.09 -16.32 38.89
CA THR A 27 13.02 -17.06 39.57
C THR A 27 12.56 -16.33 40.83
N ILE A 28 13.48 -15.75 41.61
CA ILE A 28 13.13 -14.94 42.79
C ILE A 28 12.31 -13.70 42.38
N ALA A 29 12.72 -12.99 41.32
CA ALA A 29 11.98 -11.83 40.83
C ALA A 29 10.59 -12.20 40.31
N SER A 30 10.46 -13.34 39.61
CA SER A 30 9.18 -13.85 39.14
C SER A 30 8.24 -14.24 40.28
N ILE A 31 8.76 -14.95 41.29
CA ILE A 31 7.99 -15.32 42.50
C ILE A 31 7.56 -14.07 43.26
N PHE A 32 8.43 -13.07 43.40
CA PHE A 32 8.09 -11.82 44.08
C PHE A 32 7.01 -11.03 43.33
N SER A 33 7.07 -10.98 41.99
CA SER A 33 6.04 -10.38 41.14
C SER A 33 4.68 -11.07 41.32
N LEU A 34 4.65 -12.41 41.26
CA LEU A 34 3.43 -13.19 41.47
C LEU A 34 2.88 -13.04 42.89
N PHE A 35 3.75 -12.94 43.90
CA PHE A 35 3.36 -12.72 45.29
C PHE A 35 2.72 -11.33 45.48
N ILE A 36 3.27 -10.28 44.86
CA ILE A 36 2.65 -8.95 44.88
C ILE A 36 1.29 -8.98 44.19
N LEU A 37 1.17 -9.65 43.03
CA LEU A 37 -0.09 -9.81 42.30
C LEU A 37 -1.14 -10.56 43.15
N PHE A 38 -0.73 -11.61 43.85
CA PHE A 38 -1.58 -12.35 44.78
C PHE A 38 -1.98 -11.52 46.01
N LEU A 39 -1.08 -10.68 46.54
CA LEU A 39 -1.41 -9.78 47.65
C LEU A 39 -2.42 -8.70 47.22
N THR A 40 -2.36 -8.23 45.96
CA THR A 40 -3.36 -7.29 45.42
C THR A 40 -4.73 -7.93 45.22
N THR A 41 -4.82 -9.25 44.97
CA THR A 41 -6.11 -9.95 44.87
C THR A 41 -6.70 -10.30 46.23
N LEU A 42 -5.87 -10.48 47.27
CA LEU A 42 -6.32 -10.78 48.63
C LEU A 42 -6.76 -9.55 49.44
N THR A 43 -6.33 -8.35 49.04
CA THR A 43 -6.62 -7.10 49.75
C THR A 43 -7.87 -6.37 49.25
N SER A 44 -8.62 -6.95 48.30
CA SER A 44 -9.90 -6.42 47.84
C SER A 44 -11.04 -7.42 48.09
N PRO A 45 -11.69 -7.39 49.26
CA PRO A 45 -13.08 -7.78 49.35
C PRO A 45 -13.88 -6.64 48.69
N ASP A 46 -14.44 -6.94 47.53
CA ASP A 46 -15.22 -6.04 46.67
C ASP A 46 -14.39 -5.11 45.77
N GLY A 47 -14.59 -5.27 44.47
CA GLY A 47 -13.80 -4.62 43.43
C GLY A 47 -14.05 -3.10 43.35
N ILE A 48 -12.96 -2.33 43.42
CA ILE A 48 -12.94 -0.92 43.03
C ILE A 48 -11.64 -0.65 42.23
N PRO A 49 -11.72 -0.14 40.99
CA PRO A 49 -10.53 0.24 40.23
C PRO A 49 -9.95 1.56 40.76
N PHE A 50 -8.65 1.55 41.05
CA PHE A 50 -7.86 2.72 41.43
C PHE A 50 -7.63 3.66 40.24
N PHE A 51 -8.66 4.41 39.86
CA PHE A 51 -8.55 5.70 39.16
C PHE A 51 -9.65 6.64 39.69
N PRO A 52 -9.31 7.85 40.18
CA PRO A 52 -10.29 8.75 40.80
C PRO A 52 -11.02 9.56 39.72
N LEU A 53 -11.95 8.94 39.00
CA LEU A 53 -12.85 9.63 38.07
C LEU A 53 -14.23 8.96 38.03
N TYR A 54 -14.82 8.69 39.19
CA TYR A 54 -16.27 8.48 39.30
C TYR A 54 -16.87 9.56 40.18
N ARG A 55 -17.10 10.72 39.58
CA ARG A 55 -18.12 11.65 40.06
C ARG A 55 -19.45 10.91 39.90
N SER A 56 -20.07 10.53 41.01
CA SER A 56 -21.46 10.10 41.04
C SER A 56 -22.33 11.25 40.54
N SER A 57 -22.56 11.31 39.23
CA SER A 57 -23.62 12.09 38.64
C SER A 57 -24.87 11.24 38.73
N THR A 58 -25.76 11.66 39.62
CA THR A 58 -27.18 11.35 39.56
C THR A 58 -27.65 11.36 38.10
N VAL A 59 -28.44 10.35 37.72
CA VAL A 59 -29.12 10.25 36.43
C VAL A 59 -30.07 11.43 36.28
N SER A 60 -29.52 12.58 35.90
CA SER A 60 -30.28 13.64 35.26
C SER A 60 -30.39 13.19 33.81
N SER A 61 -31.60 12.78 33.43
CA SER A 61 -32.07 12.58 32.06
C SER A 61 -31.10 13.13 31.02
N ALA A 62 -30.50 12.25 30.21
CA ALA A 62 -29.75 12.66 29.03
C ALA A 62 -30.64 13.64 28.25
N ILE A 63 -30.31 14.93 28.35
CA ILE A 63 -31.03 15.98 27.63
C ILE A 63 -30.81 15.65 26.16
N PHE A 64 -31.86 15.19 25.50
CA PHE A 64 -31.86 14.85 24.10
C PHE A 64 -31.59 16.15 23.30
N VAL A 65 -30.32 16.37 22.94
CA VAL A 65 -29.83 17.59 22.28
C VAL A 65 -30.32 17.71 20.84
N GLU A 66 -31.03 16.71 20.32
CA GLU A 66 -31.65 16.71 18.98
C GLU A 66 -32.46 17.99 18.71
N SER A 67 -33.16 18.50 19.72
CA SER A 67 -33.94 19.75 19.63
C SER A 67 -33.10 21.02 19.45
N LYS A 68 -31.77 20.94 19.67
CA LYS A 68 -30.79 22.01 19.43
C LYS A 68 -29.89 21.74 18.22
N LEU A 69 -30.06 20.62 17.54
CA LEU A 69 -29.37 20.33 16.28
C LEU A 69 -30.12 21.05 15.16
N HIS A 70 -29.67 22.26 14.83
CA HIS A 70 -30.08 22.90 13.61
C HIS A 70 -29.37 22.25 12.43
N PRO A 71 -30.05 21.95 11.30
CA PRO A 71 -29.38 21.52 10.10
C PRO A 71 -28.36 22.60 9.72
N LEU A 72 -27.09 22.20 9.64
CA LEU A 72 -26.04 23.09 9.21
C LEU A 72 -26.40 23.62 7.82
N PRO A 73 -26.17 24.91 7.55
CA PRO A 73 -26.32 25.43 6.19
C PRO A 73 -25.49 24.57 5.23
N PRO A 74 -25.93 24.40 3.97
CA PRO A 74 -25.16 23.67 2.99
C PRO A 74 -23.75 24.26 2.94
N SER A 75 -22.75 23.38 3.11
CA SER A 75 -21.35 23.78 3.09
C SER A 75 -21.07 24.63 1.86
N THR A 76 -20.52 25.82 2.05
CA THR A 76 -20.06 26.66 0.94
C THR A 76 -18.76 26.14 0.33
N LEU A 77 -18.16 25.09 0.91
CA LEU A 77 -16.95 24.47 0.40
C LEU A 77 -17.27 23.61 -0.82
N PRO A 78 -16.37 23.58 -1.82
CA PRO A 78 -16.51 22.68 -2.95
C PRO A 78 -16.59 21.23 -2.45
N PRO A 79 -17.38 20.36 -3.11
CA PRO A 79 -17.46 18.96 -2.73
C PRO A 79 -16.06 18.32 -2.84
N PRO A 80 -15.68 17.45 -1.88
CA PRO A 80 -14.40 16.79 -1.94
C PRO A 80 -14.30 15.96 -3.22
N PRO A 81 -13.11 15.83 -3.79
CA PRO A 81 -12.92 15.02 -4.97
C PRO A 81 -12.90 13.53 -4.62
N ARG A 82 -12.90 12.70 -5.65
CA ARG A 82 -12.84 11.24 -5.53
C ARG A 82 -11.63 10.73 -6.29
N PHE A 83 -10.74 10.03 -5.60
CA PHE A 83 -9.55 9.46 -6.20
C PHE A 83 -9.74 8.00 -6.59
N ALA A 84 -9.11 7.61 -7.68
CA ALA A 84 -9.06 6.24 -8.17
C ALA A 84 -7.61 5.75 -8.15
N TYR A 85 -7.29 4.81 -7.26
CA TYR A 85 -5.93 4.31 -7.07
C TYR A 85 -5.72 2.99 -7.79
N LEU A 86 -4.60 2.86 -8.49
CA LEU A 86 -3.97 1.58 -8.80
C LEU A 86 -2.81 1.38 -7.82
N ILE A 87 -2.79 0.25 -7.11
CA ILE A 87 -1.65 -0.16 -6.28
C ILE A 87 -1.14 -1.50 -6.81
N SER A 88 0.05 -1.52 -7.39
CA SER A 88 0.63 -2.70 -8.03
C SER A 88 1.87 -3.19 -7.31
N GLY A 89 2.02 -4.50 -7.17
CA GLY A 89 3.20 -5.14 -6.57
C GLY A 89 3.67 -6.36 -7.37
N SER A 90 4.85 -6.84 -7.01
CA SER A 90 5.51 -8.02 -7.57
C SER A 90 5.75 -9.07 -6.47
N ILE A 91 6.64 -10.04 -6.71
CA ILE A 91 6.96 -11.12 -5.79
C ILE A 91 7.35 -10.56 -4.41
N GLY A 92 6.66 -11.00 -3.35
CA GLY A 92 6.95 -10.62 -1.97
C GLY A 92 6.31 -9.31 -1.51
N ASP A 93 5.61 -8.60 -2.39
CA ASP A 93 4.97 -7.32 -2.08
C ASP A 93 3.58 -7.46 -1.46
N GLY A 94 3.04 -8.67 -1.28
CA GLY A 94 1.67 -8.90 -0.79
C GLY A 94 1.33 -8.15 0.50
N GLU A 95 2.20 -8.22 1.52
CA GLU A 95 2.01 -7.49 2.78
C GLU A 95 2.17 -5.98 2.63
N MET A 96 3.10 -5.55 1.76
CA MET A 96 3.30 -4.13 1.47
C MET A 96 2.08 -3.53 0.76
N LEU A 97 1.46 -4.27 -0.15
CA LEU A 97 0.20 -3.88 -0.78
C LEU A 97 -0.93 -3.72 0.24
N LYS A 98 -1.10 -4.68 1.17
CA LYS A 98 -2.10 -4.57 2.24
C LYS A 98 -1.87 -3.32 3.08
N ARG A 99 -0.63 -3.11 3.50
CA ARG A 99 -0.22 -1.93 4.30
C ARG A 99 -0.50 -0.62 3.57
N THR A 100 -0.09 -0.50 2.31
CA THR A 100 -0.26 0.72 1.52
C THR A 100 -1.73 0.97 1.21
N LEU A 101 -2.51 -0.06 0.89
CA LEU A 101 -3.96 0.06 0.71
C LEU A 101 -4.64 0.58 1.97
N GLN A 102 -4.30 0.06 3.14
CA GLN A 102 -4.87 0.54 4.41
C GLN A 102 -4.51 1.99 4.69
N ALA A 103 -3.26 2.39 4.45
CA ALA A 103 -2.81 3.76 4.65
C ALA A 103 -3.51 4.78 3.73
N LEU A 104 -3.91 4.33 2.54
CA LEU A 104 -4.60 5.17 1.55
C LEU A 104 -6.13 5.10 1.64
N TYR A 105 -6.69 4.19 2.44
CA TYR A 105 -8.11 3.88 2.36
C TYR A 105 -9.00 5.04 2.82
N HIS A 106 -9.97 5.40 1.98
CA HIS A 106 -11.02 6.35 2.26
C HIS A 106 -12.30 5.92 1.54
N PRO A 107 -13.50 6.00 2.17
CA PRO A 107 -14.74 5.47 1.60
C PRO A 107 -15.22 6.18 0.32
N LEU A 108 -14.77 7.41 0.04
CA LEU A 108 -15.13 8.14 -1.18
C LEU A 108 -14.34 7.70 -2.43
N ASN A 109 -13.17 7.10 -2.21
CA ASN A 109 -12.21 6.74 -3.26
C ASN A 109 -12.46 5.31 -3.76
N SER A 110 -11.88 4.98 -4.91
CA SER A 110 -11.94 3.64 -5.52
C SER A 110 -10.54 3.08 -5.71
N TYR A 111 -10.38 1.77 -5.53
CA TYR A 111 -9.07 1.12 -5.50
C TYR A 111 -9.03 -0.12 -6.39
N VAL A 112 -7.97 -0.24 -7.19
CA VAL A 112 -7.60 -1.47 -7.87
C VAL A 112 -6.25 -1.93 -7.35
N VAL A 113 -6.20 -3.18 -6.89
CA VAL A 113 -4.98 -3.82 -6.42
C VAL A 113 -4.56 -4.88 -7.42
N HIS A 114 -3.28 -4.89 -7.77
CA HIS A 114 -2.68 -5.87 -8.66
C HIS A 114 -1.42 -6.46 -8.03
N LEU A 115 -1.28 -7.77 -8.14
CA LEU A 115 -0.07 -8.49 -7.79
C LEU A 115 0.34 -9.30 -9.03
N ASP A 116 1.60 -9.14 -9.47
CA ASP A 116 2.14 -9.70 -10.70
C ASP A 116 1.88 -11.21 -10.82
N LEU A 117 1.67 -11.69 -12.05
CA LEU A 117 1.46 -13.11 -12.34
C LEU A 117 2.63 -13.97 -11.88
N GLU A 118 3.83 -13.41 -11.88
CA GLU A 118 5.05 -14.06 -11.38
C GLU A 118 5.00 -14.34 -9.87
N SER A 119 4.20 -13.58 -9.11
CA SER A 119 4.03 -13.82 -7.67
C SER A 119 3.39 -15.18 -7.41
N PRO A 120 3.87 -15.91 -6.37
CA PRO A 120 3.34 -17.22 -6.00
C PRO A 120 1.80 -17.24 -5.92
N PRO A 121 1.13 -18.30 -6.43
CA PRO A 121 -0.32 -18.40 -6.37
C PRO A 121 -0.89 -18.24 -4.95
N LYS A 122 -0.15 -18.72 -3.94
CA LYS A 122 -0.51 -18.57 -2.53
C LYS A 122 -0.54 -17.11 -2.08
N GLU A 123 0.45 -16.31 -2.49
CA GLU A 123 0.53 -14.89 -2.13
C GLU A 123 -0.62 -14.10 -2.78
N ARG A 124 -0.93 -14.42 -4.04
CA ARG A 124 -2.09 -13.83 -4.74
C ARG A 124 -3.41 -14.25 -4.12
N ALA A 125 -3.55 -15.51 -3.72
CA ALA A 125 -4.76 -16.00 -3.05
C ALA A 125 -4.96 -15.31 -1.69
N ASP A 126 -3.89 -15.16 -0.91
CA ASP A 126 -3.92 -14.48 0.39
C ASP A 126 -4.29 -12.99 0.26
N LEU A 127 -3.74 -12.28 -0.72
CA LEU A 127 -4.16 -10.90 -1.00
C LEU A 127 -5.63 -10.82 -1.44
N HIS A 128 -6.09 -11.78 -2.24
CA HIS A 128 -7.49 -11.85 -2.67
C HIS A 128 -8.42 -12.09 -1.48
N GLU A 129 -8.12 -13.08 -0.65
CA GLU A 129 -8.86 -13.38 0.58
C GLU A 129 -8.90 -12.18 1.52
N TYR A 130 -7.80 -11.47 1.67
CA TYR A 130 -7.76 -10.23 2.44
C TYR A 130 -8.75 -9.19 1.91
N VAL A 131 -8.76 -8.92 0.60
CA VAL A 131 -9.65 -7.91 0.00
C VAL A 131 -11.13 -8.29 0.16
N ILE A 132 -11.50 -9.54 -0.11
CA ILE A 132 -12.90 -9.97 -0.08
C ILE A 132 -13.46 -10.22 1.33
N ASN A 133 -12.59 -10.39 2.34
CA ASN A 133 -13.01 -10.63 3.72
C ASN A 133 -12.84 -9.40 4.63
N HIS A 134 -12.16 -8.35 4.17
CA HIS A 134 -11.97 -7.15 4.98
C HIS A 134 -13.32 -6.44 5.22
N PRO A 135 -13.79 -6.29 6.49
CA PRO A 135 -15.15 -5.85 6.78
C PRO A 135 -15.53 -4.51 6.16
N VAL A 136 -14.57 -3.58 6.12
CA VAL A 136 -14.78 -2.24 5.55
C VAL A 136 -14.86 -2.28 4.03
N PHE A 137 -14.01 -3.09 3.38
CA PHE A 137 -13.97 -3.14 1.91
C PHE A 137 -15.20 -3.84 1.37
N VAL A 138 -15.69 -4.87 2.07
CA VAL A 138 -16.95 -5.55 1.74
C VAL A 138 -18.15 -4.62 1.93
N LYS A 139 -18.18 -3.88 3.04
CA LYS A 139 -19.29 -2.98 3.34
C LYS A 139 -19.39 -1.82 2.34
N VAL A 140 -18.27 -1.24 1.94
CA VAL A 140 -18.24 -0.07 1.04
C VAL A 140 -18.21 -0.49 -0.43
N GLY A 141 -17.57 -1.62 -0.76
CA GLY A 141 -17.53 -2.16 -2.12
C GLY A 141 -16.62 -1.40 -3.09
N ASN A 142 -15.63 -0.66 -2.58
CA ASN A 142 -14.78 0.25 -3.37
C ASN A 142 -13.36 -0.27 -3.64
N VAL A 143 -13.06 -1.54 -3.33
CA VAL A 143 -11.75 -2.16 -3.55
C VAL A 143 -11.90 -3.38 -4.46
N PHE A 144 -11.14 -3.40 -5.55
CA PHE A 144 -11.15 -4.48 -6.53
C PHE A 144 -9.74 -5.06 -6.70
N MET A 145 -9.62 -6.39 -6.72
CA MET A 145 -8.36 -7.05 -7.07
C MET A 145 -8.41 -7.56 -8.52
N ILE A 146 -7.32 -7.38 -9.27
CA ILE A 146 -7.13 -8.03 -10.57
C ILE A 146 -6.82 -9.52 -10.34
N THR A 147 -7.84 -10.37 -10.41
CA THR A 147 -7.71 -11.82 -10.15
C THR A 147 -6.98 -12.56 -11.27
N LYS A 148 -7.24 -12.20 -12.52
CA LYS A 148 -6.45 -12.64 -13.67
C LYS A 148 -5.20 -11.76 -13.76
N ALA A 149 -4.19 -12.10 -12.96
CA ALA A 149 -2.97 -11.33 -12.85
C ALA A 149 -2.28 -11.14 -14.22
N ASN A 150 -1.94 -9.90 -14.52
CA ASN A 150 -1.11 -9.57 -15.68
C ASN A 150 0.36 -9.88 -15.36
N LEU A 151 1.11 -10.31 -16.37
CA LEU A 151 2.55 -10.44 -16.28
C LEU A 151 3.20 -9.08 -16.58
N VAL A 152 3.98 -8.55 -15.64
CA VAL A 152 4.53 -7.18 -15.74
C VAL A 152 6.05 -7.20 -15.89
N THR A 153 6.55 -6.91 -17.08
CA THR A 153 7.99 -6.85 -17.38
C THR A 153 8.54 -5.46 -17.11
N TYR A 154 9.64 -5.39 -16.35
CA TYR A 154 10.33 -4.13 -16.08
C TYR A 154 10.81 -3.45 -17.39
N ARG A 155 10.58 -2.14 -17.51
CA ARG A 155 10.82 -1.33 -18.73
C ARG A 155 10.03 -1.77 -19.97
N GLY A 156 9.13 -2.74 -19.83
CA GLY A 156 8.29 -3.24 -20.91
C GLY A 156 6.95 -2.49 -21.06
N PRO A 157 6.33 -2.54 -22.26
CA PRO A 157 4.97 -2.07 -22.50
C PRO A 157 3.93 -2.75 -21.60
N THR A 158 4.19 -3.95 -21.06
CA THR A 158 3.30 -4.63 -20.11
C THR A 158 3.04 -3.81 -18.83
N MET A 159 3.97 -2.97 -18.37
CA MET A 159 3.72 -2.05 -17.25
C MET A 159 2.61 -1.05 -17.58
N VAL A 160 2.65 -0.44 -18.77
CA VAL A 160 1.62 0.49 -19.23
C VAL A 160 0.30 -0.25 -19.46
N ALA A 161 0.35 -1.47 -20.02
CA ALA A 161 -0.83 -2.30 -20.21
C ALA A 161 -1.52 -2.64 -18.89
N ASN A 162 -0.76 -2.90 -17.81
CA ASN A 162 -1.32 -3.12 -16.47
C ASN A 162 -2.04 -1.87 -15.94
N THR A 163 -1.42 -0.69 -16.08
CA THR A 163 -2.04 0.58 -15.71
C THR A 163 -3.34 0.83 -16.46
N LEU A 164 -3.35 0.61 -17.78
CA LEU A 164 -4.54 0.75 -18.61
C LEU A 164 -5.64 -0.26 -18.24
N HIS A 165 -5.26 -1.50 -17.91
CA HIS A 165 -6.20 -2.52 -17.44
C HIS A 165 -6.87 -2.09 -16.12
N ALA A 166 -6.10 -1.55 -15.17
CA ALA A 166 -6.66 -1.02 -13.92
C ALA A 166 -7.59 0.18 -14.15
N ALA A 167 -7.18 1.13 -14.99
CA ALA A 167 -8.02 2.26 -15.37
C ALA A 167 -9.35 1.79 -16.00
N ALA A 168 -9.31 0.80 -16.89
CA ALA A 168 -10.52 0.22 -17.48
C ALA A 168 -11.45 -0.42 -16.43
N ILE A 169 -10.90 -1.04 -15.39
CA ILE A 169 -11.70 -1.56 -14.27
C ILE A 169 -12.35 -0.42 -13.49
N LEU A 170 -11.61 0.65 -13.19
CA LEU A 170 -12.11 1.81 -12.44
C LEU A 170 -13.17 2.58 -13.22
N LEU A 171 -13.02 2.73 -14.54
CA LEU A 171 -14.05 3.33 -15.40
C LEU A 171 -15.34 2.49 -15.44
N ARG A 172 -15.23 1.16 -15.38
CA ARG A 172 -16.38 0.26 -15.46
C ARG A 172 -17.07 0.02 -14.11
N LYS A 173 -16.29 -0.05 -13.02
CA LYS A 173 -16.75 -0.52 -11.70
C LYS A 173 -16.51 0.47 -10.57
N GLY A 174 -15.59 1.43 -10.75
CA GLY A 174 -15.17 2.37 -9.71
C GLY A 174 -16.10 3.56 -9.51
N GLY A 175 -17.18 3.68 -10.30
CA GLY A 175 -18.10 4.80 -10.27
C GLY A 175 -17.49 6.10 -10.78
N GLU A 176 -18.06 7.23 -10.36
CA GLU A 176 -17.54 8.57 -10.67
C GLU A 176 -16.29 8.87 -9.82
N TRP A 177 -15.20 9.25 -10.48
CA TRP A 177 -13.97 9.69 -9.83
C TRP A 177 -13.29 10.77 -10.68
N ASP A 178 -12.53 11.65 -10.03
CA ASP A 178 -11.97 12.86 -10.63
C ASP A 178 -10.54 12.64 -11.12
N TRP A 179 -9.74 11.92 -10.32
CA TRP A 179 -8.33 11.70 -10.63
C TRP A 179 -7.90 10.26 -10.41
N PHE A 180 -7.10 9.75 -11.34
CA PHE A 180 -6.43 8.46 -11.29
C PHE A 180 -5.00 8.60 -10.78
N ILE A 181 -4.59 7.75 -9.84
CA ILE A 181 -3.25 7.70 -9.24
C ILE A 181 -2.71 6.27 -9.36
N ASN A 182 -1.58 6.10 -10.03
CA ASN A 182 -0.84 4.84 -10.02
C ASN A 182 0.28 4.83 -8.98
N LEU A 183 0.32 3.77 -8.18
CA LEU A 183 1.29 3.52 -7.12
C LEU A 183 1.84 2.10 -7.22
N SER A 184 3.05 1.94 -6.73
CA SER A 184 3.69 0.67 -6.43
C SER A 184 3.47 0.25 -4.98
N ALA A 185 3.77 -1.01 -4.65
CA ALA A 185 3.80 -1.49 -3.27
C ALA A 185 4.85 -0.79 -2.40
N THR A 186 5.90 -0.22 -3.01
CA THR A 186 6.97 0.50 -2.30
C THR A 186 6.59 1.96 -1.96
N ASP A 187 5.56 2.51 -2.59
CA ASP A 187 5.09 3.86 -2.32
C ASP A 187 4.32 3.94 -1.00
N TYR A 188 4.38 5.11 -0.34
CA TYR A 188 3.67 5.35 0.91
C TYR A 188 3.22 6.82 1.01
N PRO A 189 1.97 7.09 1.45
CA PRO A 189 1.49 8.46 1.56
C PRO A 189 2.24 9.23 2.65
N LEU A 190 2.64 10.47 2.33
CA LEU A 190 3.24 11.42 3.27
C LEU A 190 2.21 12.41 3.85
N VAL A 191 1.00 12.42 3.29
CA VAL A 191 -0.12 13.26 3.71
C VAL A 191 -1.32 12.37 4.02
N THR A 192 -2.19 12.83 4.91
CA THR A 192 -3.43 12.10 5.21
C THR A 192 -4.41 12.19 4.03
N GLN A 193 -5.36 11.25 3.96
CA GLN A 193 -6.41 11.31 2.93
C GLN A 193 -7.28 12.56 3.09
N ASP A 194 -7.58 12.98 4.32
CA ASP A 194 -8.39 14.17 4.58
C ASP A 194 -7.69 15.45 4.11
N ASP A 195 -6.39 15.59 4.38
CA ASP A 195 -5.60 16.75 3.91
C ASP A 195 -5.49 16.77 2.38
N LEU A 196 -5.33 15.60 1.76
CA LEU A 196 -5.29 15.46 0.30
C LEU A 196 -6.62 15.86 -0.32
N LEU A 197 -7.74 15.33 0.19
CA LEU A 197 -9.09 15.65 -0.28
C LEU A 197 -9.40 17.14 -0.10
N HIS A 198 -9.04 17.72 1.05
CA HIS A 198 -9.20 19.15 1.31
C HIS A 198 -8.40 19.98 0.31
N THR A 199 -7.12 19.68 0.10
CA THR A 199 -6.27 20.45 -0.81
C THR A 199 -6.77 20.38 -2.25
N PHE A 200 -7.15 19.19 -2.72
CA PHE A 200 -7.63 18.99 -4.08
C PHE A 200 -9.05 19.50 -4.32
N SER A 201 -9.84 19.76 -3.27
CA SER A 201 -11.18 20.35 -3.42
C SER A 201 -11.15 21.75 -4.06
N TYR A 202 -10.03 22.47 -3.93
CA TYR A 202 -9.84 23.81 -4.50
C TYR A 202 -9.13 23.80 -5.86
N LEU A 203 -8.71 22.63 -6.36
CA LEU A 203 -8.03 22.52 -7.64
C LEU A 203 -9.04 22.30 -8.78
N PRO A 204 -8.82 22.92 -9.96
CA PRO A 204 -9.62 22.62 -11.14
C PRO A 204 -9.51 21.13 -11.51
N ARG A 205 -10.66 20.49 -11.69
CA ARG A 205 -10.75 19.04 -11.93
C ARG A 205 -10.15 18.61 -13.25
N ASP A 206 -10.06 19.52 -14.22
CA ASP A 206 -9.51 19.31 -15.57
C ASP A 206 -7.97 19.30 -15.65
N LEU A 207 -7.27 19.42 -14.51
CA LEU A 207 -5.81 19.39 -14.46
C LEU A 207 -5.25 17.98 -14.32
N ASN A 208 -4.13 17.75 -15.03
CA ASN A 208 -3.29 16.56 -14.91
C ASN A 208 -1.95 16.94 -14.27
N PHE A 209 -1.46 16.13 -13.35
CA PHE A 209 -0.17 16.33 -12.70
C PHE A 209 0.78 15.23 -13.14
N ILE A 210 1.62 15.58 -14.12
CA ILE A 210 2.57 14.67 -14.75
C ILE A 210 3.89 15.42 -14.85
N ASP A 211 4.91 14.89 -14.19
CA ASP A 211 6.26 15.39 -14.40
C ASP A 211 6.76 15.02 -15.81
N HIS A 212 7.23 16.03 -16.54
CA HIS A 212 7.66 15.87 -17.91
C HIS A 212 8.65 16.97 -18.34
N THR A 213 9.58 16.59 -19.20
CA THR A 213 10.45 17.51 -19.93
C THR A 213 10.39 17.25 -21.43
N SER A 214 10.47 18.32 -22.20
CA SER A 214 10.60 18.25 -23.66
C SER A 214 12.06 18.18 -24.14
N ASN A 215 13.02 18.28 -23.21
CA ASN A 215 14.44 18.13 -23.50
C ASN A 215 14.84 16.65 -23.42
N ILE A 216 14.71 15.97 -24.56
CA ILE A 216 14.93 14.52 -24.65
C ILE A 216 16.44 14.21 -24.73
N GLY A 217 17.23 15.07 -25.39
CA GLY A 217 18.68 14.90 -25.55
C GLY A 217 19.07 13.50 -26.03
N TRP A 218 19.98 12.86 -25.30
CA TRP A 218 20.45 11.51 -25.62
C TRP A 218 19.37 10.41 -25.51
N LYS A 219 18.28 10.65 -24.75
CA LYS A 219 17.20 9.66 -24.55
C LYS A 219 16.48 9.34 -25.87
N GLU A 220 16.52 10.22 -26.86
CA GLU A 220 15.92 9.98 -28.17
C GLU A 220 16.53 8.74 -28.83
N PHE A 221 17.86 8.66 -28.84
CA PHE A 221 18.59 7.55 -29.44
C PHE A 221 18.49 6.26 -28.63
N GLN A 222 18.31 6.35 -27.32
CA GLN A 222 18.25 5.20 -26.43
C GLN A 222 16.83 4.66 -26.17
N ARG A 223 15.78 5.47 -26.36
CA ARG A 223 14.40 5.09 -26.01
C ARG A 223 13.36 5.32 -27.11
N ALA A 224 13.52 6.35 -27.95
CA ALA A 224 12.53 6.64 -29.00
C ALA A 224 12.77 5.79 -30.27
N LYS A 225 14.04 5.70 -30.68
CA LYS A 225 14.47 5.01 -31.91
C LYS A 225 14.58 3.49 -31.81
N PRO A 226 15.02 2.90 -30.70
CA PRO A 226 15.13 1.44 -30.64
C PRO A 226 13.75 0.77 -30.63
N ILE A 227 13.73 -0.48 -31.06
CA ILE A 227 12.54 -1.32 -31.02
C ILE A 227 12.78 -2.38 -29.93
N ILE A 228 11.81 -2.53 -29.05
CA ILE A 228 11.83 -3.51 -27.95
C ILE A 228 10.76 -4.56 -28.19
N ILE A 229 11.06 -5.79 -27.78
CA ILE A 229 10.08 -6.86 -27.70
C ILE A 229 9.93 -7.25 -26.23
N ASP A 230 8.69 -7.31 -25.78
CA ASP A 230 8.31 -7.71 -24.43
C ASP A 230 7.75 -9.13 -24.47
N PRO A 231 8.51 -10.13 -23.98
CA PRO A 231 8.03 -11.50 -23.87
C PRO A 231 6.73 -11.62 -23.07
N GLY A 232 6.49 -10.72 -22.12
CA GLY A 232 5.31 -10.74 -21.26
C GLY A 232 3.98 -10.55 -22.01
N LEU A 233 4.02 -10.11 -23.28
CA LEU A 233 2.83 -9.98 -24.13
C LEU A 233 2.35 -11.31 -24.73
N TYR A 234 3.24 -12.31 -24.88
CA TYR A 234 2.91 -13.57 -25.57
C TYR A 234 3.43 -14.84 -24.88
N MET A 235 4.25 -14.71 -23.84
CA MET A 235 4.74 -15.81 -23.01
C MET A 235 4.05 -15.82 -21.64
N THR A 236 3.99 -17.00 -21.02
CA THR A 236 3.47 -17.19 -19.66
C THR A 236 4.54 -17.06 -18.58
N LYS A 237 5.83 -17.12 -18.96
CA LYS A 237 6.97 -16.98 -18.06
C LYS A 237 7.60 -15.60 -18.23
N LYS A 238 7.91 -14.94 -17.12
CA LYS A 238 8.60 -13.65 -17.14
C LYS A 238 10.00 -13.80 -17.72
N ALA A 239 10.35 -12.85 -18.57
CA ALA A 239 11.68 -12.67 -19.12
C ALA A 239 11.89 -11.18 -19.39
N ASP A 240 13.14 -10.74 -19.36
CA ASP A 240 13.48 -9.35 -19.62
C ASP A 240 13.15 -8.95 -21.07
N VAL A 241 12.89 -7.65 -21.25
CA VAL A 241 12.75 -7.06 -22.59
C VAL A 241 14.04 -7.25 -23.38
N PHE A 242 13.89 -7.59 -24.66
CA PHE A 242 15.04 -7.67 -25.57
C PHE A 242 14.96 -6.61 -26.65
N TRP A 243 16.14 -6.09 -26.97
CA TRP A 243 16.32 -5.04 -27.97
C TRP A 243 16.67 -5.69 -29.30
N ILE A 244 15.99 -5.28 -30.36
CA ILE A 244 16.39 -5.66 -31.71
C ILE A 244 17.41 -4.67 -32.27
N THR A 245 18.22 -5.12 -33.22
CA THR A 245 19.27 -4.28 -33.82
C THR A 245 18.70 -3.18 -34.70
N GLN A 246 17.51 -3.41 -35.27
CA GLN A 246 16.79 -2.44 -36.08
C GLN A 246 16.29 -1.26 -35.24
N ARG A 247 16.28 -0.08 -35.87
CA ARG A 247 15.77 1.15 -35.27
C ARG A 247 14.73 1.78 -36.18
N ARG A 248 13.79 2.52 -35.59
CA ARG A 248 12.79 3.32 -36.28
C ARG A 248 13.17 4.81 -36.25
N SER A 249 12.57 5.59 -37.15
CA SER A 249 12.58 7.05 -37.07
C SER A 249 11.73 7.53 -35.88
N VAL A 250 12.01 8.75 -35.42
CA VAL A 250 11.19 9.39 -34.39
C VAL A 250 9.85 9.80 -35.02
N PRO A 251 8.71 9.60 -34.33
CA PRO A 251 7.42 10.07 -34.79
C PRO A 251 7.43 11.58 -35.07
N THR A 252 6.87 11.99 -36.21
CA THR A 252 6.77 13.41 -36.61
C THR A 252 5.40 14.03 -36.31
N ALA A 253 4.38 13.20 -36.05
CA ALA A 253 3.01 13.65 -35.81
C ALA A 253 2.80 14.29 -34.43
N PHE A 254 3.70 14.05 -33.47
CA PHE A 254 3.60 14.57 -32.10
C PHE A 254 4.99 14.76 -31.50
N LYS A 255 5.08 15.66 -30.52
CA LYS A 255 6.29 15.88 -29.74
C LYS A 255 6.40 14.84 -28.64
N LEU A 256 7.58 14.24 -28.50
CA LEU A 256 7.87 13.34 -27.38
C LEU A 256 8.24 14.16 -26.13
N PHE A 257 7.76 13.69 -24.99
CA PHE A 257 8.13 14.18 -23.67
C PHE A 257 8.64 13.01 -22.82
N THR A 258 9.48 13.29 -21.84
CA THR A 258 10.05 12.28 -20.93
C THR A 258 9.94 12.77 -19.49
N GLY A 259 9.58 11.92 -18.52
CA GLY A 259 9.61 12.26 -17.09
C GLY A 259 11.00 12.15 -16.45
N GLU A 260 11.12 12.58 -15.18
CA GLU A 260 12.35 12.59 -14.39
C GLU A 260 12.91 11.19 -14.09
N ASN A 261 12.09 10.13 -14.06
CA ASN A 261 12.56 8.81 -13.69
C ASN A 261 13.40 8.13 -14.80
N PHE A 262 14.73 8.17 -14.60
CA PHE A 262 15.77 7.51 -15.41
C PHE A 262 15.68 5.98 -15.39
N ASP A 263 14.99 5.42 -14.41
CA ASP A 263 14.66 4.01 -14.26
C ASP A 263 13.15 3.92 -14.09
N VAL A 264 12.46 3.03 -14.78
CA VAL A 264 10.98 3.00 -14.76
C VAL A 264 10.49 2.39 -13.45
N TYR A 265 10.66 3.13 -12.36
CA TYR A 265 9.82 3.02 -11.19
C TYR A 265 8.53 3.76 -11.49
N PHE A 266 7.42 3.24 -11.00
CA PHE A 266 6.08 3.80 -11.12
C PHE A 266 6.13 5.33 -11.00
N SER A 267 6.07 6.04 -12.12
CA SER A 267 5.93 7.49 -12.08
C SER A 267 4.50 7.73 -11.64
N VAL A 268 4.31 8.24 -10.42
CA VAL A 268 2.98 8.63 -9.95
C VAL A 268 2.46 9.68 -10.92
N CYS A 269 1.39 9.33 -11.61
CA CYS A 269 0.74 10.16 -12.61
C CYS A 269 -0.66 10.43 -12.08
N LEU A 270 -0.98 11.71 -11.85
CA LEU A 270 -2.34 12.10 -11.49
C LEU A 270 -3.05 12.49 -12.79
N ILE A 271 -3.90 11.60 -13.28
CA ILE A 271 -4.63 11.81 -14.54
C ILE A 271 -6.08 12.13 -14.23
N CYS A 272 -6.54 13.31 -14.63
CA CYS A 272 -7.95 13.66 -14.71
C CYS A 272 -8.62 12.81 -15.79
N VAL A 273 -9.78 12.23 -15.47
CA VAL A 273 -10.68 11.69 -16.49
C VAL A 273 -11.88 12.63 -16.60
N ALA A 274 -11.96 13.29 -17.75
CA ALA A 274 -13.10 14.11 -18.14
C ALA A 274 -14.15 13.26 -18.87
#